data_AF-A0A7H8KNE1-F1
#
_entry.id   AF-A0A7H8KNE1-F1
#
_cell.length_a   1.000
_cell.length_b   1.000
_cell.length_c   1.000
_cell.angle_alpha   90.00
_cell.angle_beta   90.00
_cell.angle_gamma   90.00
#
_symmetry.space_group_name_H-M   'P 1'
#
loop_
_entity.id
_entity.type
_entity.pdbx_description
1 polymer ?
#
loop_
_entity_poly.entity_id
_entity_poly.type
_entity_poly.pdbx_seq_one_letter_code
_entity_poly.pdbx_strand_id
1 'polypeptide(L)'
;MLALFFEGTPPTADTVADHRTLLRSAVEQFGLTLVEVTPAATADEVHTPPHEPTSAGKPTIGTVWDLPYDDLDHLWPHVGLRKTAPADVKAAKLREVMRSPAWSAAPPILRRQAEAFLDEL
;
A
#
# COMPACT_ATOMS: atom_id res chain seq x y z
N MET A 1 -18.12 2.55 1.25
CA MET A 1 -17.90 3.52 2.34
C MET A 1 -16.61 4.31 2.08
N LEU A 2 -16.70 5.61 1.77
CA LEU A 2 -15.53 6.48 1.63
C LEU A 2 -14.98 6.82 3.03
N ALA A 3 -13.83 6.24 3.36
CA ALA A 3 -13.06 6.60 4.56
C ALA A 3 -11.96 7.57 4.14
N LEU A 4 -11.97 8.76 4.74
CA LEU A 4 -10.90 9.74 4.61
C LEU A 4 -9.91 9.50 5.74
N PHE A 5 -8.64 9.36 5.39
CA PHE A 5 -7.55 9.16 6.34
C PHE A 5 -6.73 10.43 6.44
N PHE A 6 -6.38 10.81 7.66
CA PHE A 6 -5.63 12.02 7.94
C PHE A 6 -4.43 11.65 8.80
N GLU A 7 -3.25 12.16 8.46
CA GLU A 7 -2.12 12.19 9.39
C GLU A 7 -2.27 13.46 10.24
N GLY A 8 -2.52 13.30 11.55
CA GLY A 8 -2.70 14.40 12.49
C GLY A 8 -4.11 14.50 13.07
N THR A 9 -4.53 15.71 13.46
CA THR A 9 -5.85 15.94 14.06
C THR A 9 -6.94 15.69 13.02
N PRO A 10 -7.95 14.85 13.31
CA PRO A 10 -9.04 14.59 12.38
C PRO A 10 -9.78 15.90 12.07
N PRO A 11 -10.10 16.17 10.79
CA PRO A 11 -10.85 17.36 10.42
C PRO A 11 -12.26 17.30 11.01
N THR A 12 -12.86 18.47 11.13
CA THR A 12 -14.22 18.60 11.67
C THR A 12 -15.23 17.90 10.76
N ALA A 13 -16.36 17.50 11.34
CA ALA A 13 -17.45 16.85 10.61
C ALA A 13 -17.94 17.71 9.43
N ASP A 14 -17.96 19.03 9.61
CA ASP A 14 -18.34 19.99 8.57
C ASP A 14 -17.38 19.95 7.38
N THR A 15 -16.06 19.98 7.65
CA THR A 15 -15.05 19.85 6.59
C THR A 15 -15.19 18.55 5.81
N VAL A 16 -15.48 17.44 6.50
CA VAL A 16 -15.71 16.14 5.85
C VAL A 16 -16.98 16.16 4.98
N ALA A 17 -18.06 16.80 5.43
CA ALA A 17 -19.30 16.94 4.68
C ALA A 17 -19.12 17.80 3.41
N ASP A 18 -18.36 18.89 3.52
CA ASP A 18 -18.04 19.77 2.39
C ASP A 18 -17.22 19.02 1.32
N HIS A 19 -16.17 18.30 1.73
CA HIS A 19 -15.36 17.51 0.80
C HIS A 19 -16.14 16.36 0.16
N ARG A 20 -17.05 15.72 0.89
CA ARG A 20 -17.96 14.71 0.31
C ARG A 20 -18.86 15.30 -0.78
N THR A 21 -19.34 16.52 -0.57
CA THR A 21 -20.16 17.22 -1.55
C THR A 21 -19.35 17.56 -2.80
N LEU A 22 -18.16 18.16 -2.63
CA LEU A 22 -17.25 18.47 -3.73
C LEU A 22 -16.86 17.24 -4.55
N LEU A 23 -16.53 16.13 -3.88
CA LEU A 23 -16.20 14.87 -4.54
C LEU A 23 -17.38 14.35 -5.37
N ARG A 24 -18.59 14.36 -4.81
CA ARG A 24 -19.78 13.89 -5.54
C ARG A 24 -20.06 14.73 -6.77
N SER A 25 -19.98 16.05 -6.65
CA SER A 25 -20.12 16.96 -7.80
C SER A 25 -19.06 16.70 -8.88
N ALA A 26 -17.81 16.45 -8.50
CA ALA A 26 -16.76 16.11 -9.44
C ALA A 26 -17.03 14.75 -10.14
N VAL A 27 -17.44 13.73 -9.38
CA VAL A 27 -17.79 12.41 -9.94
C VAL A 27 -18.90 12.54 -10.98
N GLU A 28 -19.96 13.31 -10.68
CA GLU A 28 -21.05 13.58 -11.62
C GLU A 28 -20.57 14.36 -12.85
N GLN A 29 -19.78 15.41 -12.65
CA GLN A 29 -19.27 16.25 -13.74
C GLN A 29 -18.41 15.46 -14.75
N PHE A 30 -17.61 14.52 -14.25
CA PHE A 30 -16.71 13.71 -15.07
C PHE A 30 -17.31 12.36 -15.51
N GLY A 31 -18.58 12.07 -15.18
CA GLY A 31 -19.24 10.81 -15.53
C GLY A 31 -18.58 9.59 -14.88
N LEU A 32 -17.94 9.77 -13.73
CA LEU A 32 -17.24 8.71 -13.01
C LEU A 32 -18.23 7.87 -12.20
N THR A 33 -17.85 6.63 -11.90
CA THR A 33 -18.62 5.75 -11.01
C THR A 33 -17.81 5.45 -9.77
N LEU A 34 -18.41 5.66 -8.61
CA LEU A 34 -17.82 5.30 -7.32
C LEU A 34 -18.00 3.80 -7.08
N VAL A 35 -16.88 3.08 -7.01
CA VAL A 35 -16.87 1.66 -6.64
C VAL A 35 -16.46 1.55 -5.17
N GLU A 36 -17.27 0.87 -4.37
CA GLU A 36 -16.91 0.53 -3.00
C GLU A 36 -15.92 -0.63 -2.99
N VAL A 37 -14.73 -0.39 -2.44
CA VAL A 37 -13.71 -1.42 -2.23
C VAL A 37 -13.70 -1.78 -0.76
N THR A 38 -14.02 -3.03 -0.46
CA THR A 38 -13.85 -3.59 0.90
C THR A 38 -12.40 -4.04 1.03
N PRO A 39 -11.60 -3.48 1.96
CA PRO A 39 -10.24 -3.93 2.16
C PRO A 39 -10.23 -5.35 2.72
N ALA A 40 -9.20 -6.12 2.35
CA ALA A 40 -8.99 -7.47 2.89
C ALA A 40 -8.91 -7.44 4.43
N ALA A 41 -9.69 -8.30 5.08
CA ALA A 41 -9.68 -8.48 6.53
C ALA A 41 -8.61 -9.49 6.97
N THR A 42 -8.26 -10.44 6.10
CA THR A 42 -7.32 -11.53 6.36
C THR A 42 -6.30 -11.69 5.23
N ALA A 43 -5.16 -12.33 5.51
CA ALA A 43 -4.13 -12.57 4.52
C ALA A 43 -4.61 -13.40 3.31
N ASP A 44 -5.54 -14.35 3.51
CA ASP A 44 -6.09 -15.21 2.45
C ASP A 44 -6.98 -14.45 1.43
N GLU A 45 -7.48 -13.26 1.81
CA GLU A 45 -8.23 -12.38 0.92
C GLU A 45 -7.32 -11.55 0.00
N VAL A 46 -6.00 -11.54 0.26
CA VAL A 46 -5.02 -10.84 -0.57
C VAL A 46 -4.61 -11.75 -1.73
N HIS A 47 -5.10 -11.44 -2.93
CA HIS A 47 -4.65 -12.15 -4.14
C HIS A 47 -3.18 -11.84 -4.42
N THR A 48 -2.30 -12.81 -4.18
CA THR A 48 -0.90 -12.77 -4.62
C THR A 48 -0.74 -13.57 -5.91
N PRO A 49 -0.38 -12.94 -7.05
CA PRO A 49 -0.19 -13.70 -8.29
C PRO A 49 0.93 -14.75 -8.15
N PRO A 50 0.77 -15.96 -8.72
CA PRO A 50 1.81 -16.98 -8.73
C PRO A 50 3.05 -16.55 -9.52
N HIS A 51 4.23 -16.99 -9.10
CA HIS A 51 5.52 -16.68 -9.72
C HIS A 51 5.66 -17.39 -11.09
N GLU A 52 5.87 -16.64 -12.17
CA GLU A 52 6.47 -17.18 -13.40
C GLU A 52 7.99 -17.03 -13.30
N PRO A 53 8.80 -18.09 -13.49
CA PRO A 53 10.25 -18.00 -13.39
C PRO A 53 10.80 -17.10 -14.49
N THR A 54 11.19 -15.87 -14.12
CA THR A 54 11.78 -14.90 -15.04
C THR A 54 13.12 -15.44 -15.55
N SER A 55 13.17 -15.80 -16.83
CA SER A 55 14.39 -16.20 -17.52
C SER A 55 15.42 -15.07 -17.50
N ALA A 56 16.65 -15.40 -17.10
CA ALA A 56 17.74 -14.45 -16.96
C ALA A 56 18.11 -13.83 -18.32
N GLY A 57 17.80 -12.54 -18.52
CA GLY A 57 18.19 -11.82 -19.72
C GLY A 57 17.90 -10.32 -19.66
N LYS A 58 18.99 -9.52 -19.67
CA LYS A 58 19.08 -8.04 -19.67
C LYS A 58 18.62 -7.33 -18.38
N PRO A 59 19.20 -6.16 -18.04
CA PRO A 59 18.75 -5.35 -16.91
C PRO A 59 17.32 -4.89 -17.21
N THR A 60 16.37 -5.63 -16.67
CA THR A 60 14.95 -5.36 -16.74
C THR A 60 14.62 -4.13 -15.91
N ILE A 61 13.74 -3.29 -16.43
CA ILE A 61 13.03 -2.25 -15.67
C ILE A 61 12.59 -2.87 -14.33
N GLY A 62 13.05 -2.30 -13.20
CA GLY A 62 12.67 -2.76 -11.86
C GLY A 62 13.77 -3.31 -10.95
N THR A 63 15.07 -3.16 -11.25
CA THR A 63 16.18 -3.43 -10.30
C THR A 63 16.62 -2.23 -9.46
N VAL A 64 16.08 -1.05 -9.73
CA VAL A 64 16.36 0.18 -8.96
C VAL A 64 15.22 0.41 -7.97
N TRP A 65 15.57 0.76 -6.73
CA TRP A 65 14.59 1.24 -5.77
C TRP A 65 14.22 2.69 -6.12
N ASP A 66 13.07 2.85 -6.76
CA ASP A 66 12.56 4.15 -7.26
C ASP A 66 11.56 4.79 -6.28
N LEU A 67 11.51 4.31 -5.04
CA LEU A 67 10.62 4.82 -4.01
C LEU A 67 11.37 5.74 -3.04
N PRO A 68 10.81 6.91 -2.68
CA PRO A 68 11.46 7.87 -1.79
C PRO A 68 11.31 7.49 -0.31
N TYR A 69 11.10 6.21 0.01
CA TYR A 69 10.76 5.74 1.35
C TYR A 69 11.90 4.93 1.95
N ASP A 70 12.28 5.29 3.17
CA ASP A 70 13.38 4.67 3.92
C ASP A 70 12.89 3.83 5.10
N ASP A 71 11.58 3.81 5.36
CA ASP A 71 10.93 3.10 6.45
C ASP A 71 9.57 2.49 6.07
N LEU A 72 9.12 1.53 6.88
CA LEU A 72 7.87 0.79 6.64
C LEU A 72 6.61 1.66 6.79
N ASP A 73 6.63 2.68 7.65
CA ASP A 73 5.47 3.53 7.91
C ASP A 73 5.06 4.34 6.68
N HIS A 74 6.04 4.73 5.86
CA HIS A 74 5.81 5.38 4.57
C HIS A 74 5.57 4.37 3.43
N LEU A 75 6.06 3.13 3.56
CA LEU A 75 5.81 2.07 2.57
C LEU A 75 4.36 1.55 2.61
N TRP A 76 3.75 1.45 3.79
CA TRP A 76 2.39 0.87 3.92
C TRP A 76 1.32 1.54 3.06
N PRO A 77 1.17 2.88 3.08
CA PRO A 77 0.19 3.54 2.22
C PRO A 77 0.47 3.31 0.74
N HIS A 78 1.75 3.24 0.34
CA HIS A 78 2.15 3.01 -1.05
C HIS A 78 1.71 1.63 -1.56
N VAL A 79 1.72 0.61 -0.68
CA VAL A 79 1.27 -0.75 -1.02
C VAL A 79 -0.21 -0.99 -0.72
N GLY A 80 -0.97 0.08 -0.45
CA GLY A 80 -2.42 0.03 -0.22
C GLY A 80 -2.81 -0.44 1.19
N LEU A 81 -1.89 -0.42 2.15
CA LEU A 81 -2.13 -0.85 3.52
C LEU A 81 -2.23 0.32 4.51
N ARG A 82 -3.09 0.14 5.51
CA ARG A 82 -3.20 1.08 6.63
C ARG A 82 -2.10 0.81 7.66
N LYS A 83 -1.68 1.85 8.38
CA LYS A 83 -0.84 1.70 9.59
C LYS A 83 -1.47 0.79 10.65
N THR A 84 -2.81 0.71 10.69
CA THR A 84 -3.57 -0.17 11.60
C THR A 84 -3.99 -1.50 10.97
N ALA A 85 -3.53 -1.81 9.74
CA ALA A 85 -3.86 -3.10 9.12
C ALA A 85 -3.33 -4.27 9.97
N PRO A 86 -4.04 -5.41 9.99
CA PRO A 86 -3.61 -6.62 10.67
C PRO A 86 -2.16 -7.02 10.32
N ALA A 87 -1.42 -7.54 11.30
CA ALA A 87 0.00 -7.84 11.16
C ALA A 87 0.26 -8.92 10.09
N ASP A 88 -0.61 -9.93 10.01
CA ASP A 88 -0.61 -10.99 9.01
C ASP A 88 -0.83 -10.45 7.57
N VAL A 89 -1.76 -9.51 7.39
CA VAL A 89 -2.01 -8.83 6.10
C VAL A 89 -0.80 -8.01 5.68
N LYS A 90 -0.19 -7.25 6.62
CA LYS A 90 1.06 -6.53 6.38
C LYS A 90 2.19 -7.47 6.01
N ALA A 91 2.31 -8.62 6.67
CA ALA A 91 3.33 -9.61 6.39
C ALA A 91 3.18 -10.21 4.98
N ALA A 92 1.95 -10.54 4.58
CA ALA A 92 1.66 -11.06 3.24
C ALA A 92 2.09 -10.07 2.15
N LYS A 93 1.72 -8.78 2.31
CA LYS A 93 2.07 -7.73 1.35
C LYS A 93 3.55 -7.39 1.38
N LEU A 94 4.18 -7.36 2.55
CA LEU A 94 5.62 -7.14 2.68
C LEU A 94 6.40 -8.25 1.97
N ARG A 95 6.01 -9.52 2.13
CA ARG A 95 6.62 -10.65 1.40
C ARG A 95 6.46 -10.50 -0.11
N GLU A 96 5.35 -9.94 -0.60
CA GLU A 96 5.18 -9.63 -2.03
C GLU A 96 6.16 -8.55 -2.50
N VAL A 97 6.32 -7.46 -1.75
CA VAL A 97 7.29 -6.39 -2.06
C VAL A 97 8.72 -6.95 -2.06
N MET A 98 9.06 -7.78 -1.08
CA MET A 98 10.38 -8.40 -0.94
C MET A 98 10.72 -9.36 -2.10
N ARG A 99 9.70 -9.84 -2.84
CA ARG A 99 9.91 -10.65 -4.07
C ARG A 99 10.24 -9.80 -5.29
N SER A 100 10.04 -8.48 -5.24
CA SER A 100 10.38 -7.61 -6.37
C SER A 100 11.90 -7.50 -6.54
N PRO A 101 12.43 -7.44 -7.79
CA PRO A 101 13.86 -7.25 -8.01
C PRO A 101 14.40 -5.95 -7.40
N ALA A 102 13.57 -4.91 -7.31
CA ALA A 102 13.88 -3.60 -6.75
C ALA A 102 14.20 -3.69 -5.25
N TRP A 103 13.65 -4.67 -4.54
CA TRP A 103 13.87 -4.84 -3.10
C TRP A 103 15.35 -5.03 -2.75
N SER A 104 16.13 -5.66 -3.64
CA SER A 104 17.57 -5.83 -3.44
C SER A 104 18.31 -4.50 -3.30
N ALA A 105 17.80 -3.45 -3.94
CA ALA A 105 18.32 -2.09 -3.91
C ALA A 105 17.63 -1.18 -2.88
N ALA A 106 16.70 -1.71 -2.08
CA ALA A 106 16.00 -0.95 -1.05
C ALA A 106 16.95 -0.43 0.05
N PRO A 107 16.63 0.71 0.69
CA PRO A 107 17.43 1.28 1.77
C PRO A 107 17.73 0.26 2.89
N PRO A 108 18.97 0.20 3.42
CA PRO A 108 19.33 -0.76 4.47
C PRO A 108 18.53 -0.64 5.76
N ILE A 109 17.98 0.54 6.05
CA ILE A 109 17.10 0.77 7.21
C ILE A 109 15.77 0.07 6.97
N LEU A 110 15.14 0.33 5.83
CA LEU A 110 13.88 -0.30 5.41
C LEU A 110 13.97 -1.83 5.42
N ARG A 111 15.06 -2.38 4.87
CA ARG A 111 15.29 -3.84 4.85
C ARG A 111 15.38 -4.44 6.25
N ARG A 112 16.11 -3.80 7.17
CA ARG A 112 16.21 -4.25 8.57
C ARG A 112 14.87 -4.18 9.30
N GLN A 113 14.09 -3.13 9.06
CA GLN A 113 12.75 -3.02 9.64
C GLN A 113 11.82 -4.12 9.11
N ALA A 114 11.90 -4.44 7.81
CA ALA A 114 11.12 -5.50 7.21
C ALA A 114 11.47 -6.88 7.79
N GLU A 115 12.75 -7.17 7.97
CA GLU A 115 13.22 -8.41 8.62
C GLU A 115 12.73 -8.47 10.07
N ALA A 116 12.95 -7.41 10.86
CA ALA A 116 12.49 -7.36 12.26
C ALA A 116 10.96 -7.53 12.39
N PHE A 117 10.18 -6.89 11.51
CA PHE A 117 8.72 -7.01 11.51
C PHE A 117 8.26 -8.45 11.24
N LEU A 118 8.95 -9.19 10.35
CA LEU A 118 8.61 -10.57 10.03
C LEU A 118 9.06 -11.56 11.11
N ASP A 119 10.12 -11.24 11.86
CA ASP A 119 10.62 -12.08 12.96
C ASP A 119 9.78 -11.93 14.25
N GLU A 120 9.09 -10.81 14.43
CA GLU A 120 8.21 -10.53 15.59
C GLU A 120 6.78 -11.09 15.45
N LEU A 121 6.47 -11.74 14.32
CA LEU A 121 5.15 -12.25 13.94
C LEU A 121 4.95 -13.74 14.26
#